data_AF-A0A2P2MTY5-F1
#
_entry.id   AF-A0A2P2MTY5-F1
#
_cell.length_a   1.000
_cell.length_b   1.000
_cell.length_c   1.000
_cell.angle_alpha   90.00
_cell.angle_beta   90.00
_cell.angle_gamma   90.00
#
_symmetry.space_group_name_H-M   'P 1'
#
loop_
_entity.id
_entity.type
_entity.pdbx_description
1 polymer ?
#
loop_
_entity_poly.entity_id
_entity_poly.type
_entity_poly.pdbx_seq_one_letter_code
_entity_poly.pdbx_strand_id
1 'polypeptide(L)'
;MLLLGHAHCAHERQDLLRNDQHGSLKLHELEPAALQALHELVSLVHNHLKINDQDPAVLSTSTNDHGVCMKDACYEVAKSDLHLLKGDPIAKILWTLNANTLQNVLLAMAHNFRRTLEVLILHLLSPVGAEVLTRKFDEMDQLTSQESRKKFYQVFYSAFDDQLAAMDAILNGKESFALQAFKDVLDKYLGVNSDMLKPSSR
;
A
#
# COMPACT_ATOMS: atom_id res chain seq x y z
N MET A 1 -72.13 -2.37 10.34
CA MET A 1 -71.08 -3.38 10.62
C MET A 1 -69.93 -2.65 11.32
N LEU A 2 -69.76 -2.92 12.62
CA LEU A 2 -68.59 -2.69 13.54
C LEU A 2 -67.68 -1.46 13.29
N LEU A 3 -67.76 -0.39 14.10
CA LEU A 3 -67.07 -0.10 15.38
C LEU A 3 -65.56 0.27 15.31
N LEU A 4 -65.30 1.54 15.69
CA LEU A 4 -64.22 2.11 16.53
C LEU A 4 -62.73 2.04 16.13
N GLY A 5 -62.11 3.23 16.14
CA GLY A 5 -60.67 3.43 16.36
C GLY A 5 -60.24 4.90 16.16
N HIS A 6 -60.36 5.72 17.22
CA HIS A 6 -59.90 7.11 17.30
C HIS A 6 -58.40 7.23 17.65
N ALA A 7 -57.87 8.44 17.41
CA ALA A 7 -56.67 9.10 17.96
C ALA A 7 -55.34 8.84 17.23
N HIS A 8 -54.81 9.80 16.46
CA HIS A 8 -54.13 11.05 16.85
C HIS A 8 -52.70 10.81 17.38
N CYS A 9 -51.68 11.13 16.58
CA CYS A 9 -50.52 11.87 17.06
C CYS A 9 -49.70 12.44 15.89
N ALA A 10 -49.74 13.76 15.74
CA ALA A 10 -48.67 14.50 15.09
C ALA A 10 -47.55 14.74 16.12
N HIS A 11 -46.33 14.88 15.59
CA HIS A 11 -45.13 15.47 16.18
C HIS A 11 -43.99 14.51 16.59
N GLU A 12 -42.78 14.96 16.22
CA GLU A 12 -41.44 14.45 16.55
C GLU A 12 -41.03 13.18 15.76
N ARG A 13 -39.92 13.13 14.99
CA ARG A 13 -38.60 13.74 15.16
C ARG A 13 -37.91 13.94 13.81
N GLN A 14 -37.39 15.14 13.60
CA GLN A 14 -36.14 15.34 12.85
C GLN A 14 -35.08 14.41 13.44
N ASP A 15 -34.39 13.61 12.62
CA ASP A 15 -33.03 13.07 12.84
C ASP A 15 -32.69 11.97 11.80
N LEU A 16 -32.70 12.34 10.52
CA LEU A 16 -32.01 11.55 9.48
C LEU A 16 -30.87 12.34 8.84
N LEU A 17 -30.36 13.34 9.56
CA LEU A 17 -28.96 13.72 9.44
C LEU A 17 -28.18 12.92 10.48
N ARG A 18 -27.03 12.39 10.05
CA ARG A 18 -25.99 11.76 10.86
C ARG A 18 -26.17 10.27 11.10
N ASN A 19 -25.61 9.48 10.20
CA ASN A 19 -24.60 8.48 10.57
C ASN A 19 -23.85 7.93 9.32
N ASP A 20 -23.28 8.82 8.51
CA ASP A 20 -22.05 8.47 7.78
C ASP A 20 -20.87 8.58 8.74
N GLN A 21 -20.87 7.73 9.76
CA GLN A 21 -19.64 7.41 10.48
C GLN A 21 -18.88 6.42 9.59
N HIS A 22 -18.29 6.94 8.50
CA HIS A 22 -17.06 6.37 7.98
C HIS A 22 -16.11 6.34 9.18
N GLY A 23 -15.96 5.16 9.78
CA GLY A 23 -15.15 4.96 10.97
C GLY A 23 -13.75 5.51 10.70
N SER A 24 -13.51 6.73 11.16
CA SER A 24 -12.18 7.31 11.19
C SER A 24 -11.40 6.40 12.12
N LEU A 25 -10.60 5.52 11.54
CA LEU A 25 -9.60 4.75 12.28
C LEU A 25 -8.75 5.78 13.00
N LYS A 26 -9.01 5.94 14.31
CA LYS A 26 -8.31 6.94 15.08
C LYS A 26 -6.90 6.42 15.26
N LEU A 27 -5.90 7.25 14.97
CA LEU A 27 -4.50 6.82 15.00
C LEU A 27 -4.10 6.17 16.35
N HIS A 28 -4.75 6.53 17.46
CA HIS A 28 -4.50 5.93 18.76
C HIS A 28 -5.02 4.49 18.94
N GLU A 29 -5.84 3.99 18.02
CA GLU A 29 -6.35 2.62 18.00
C GLU A 29 -5.44 1.68 17.20
N LEU A 30 -4.45 2.23 16.50
CA LEU A 30 -3.47 1.44 15.75
C LEU A 30 -2.50 0.75 16.70
N GLU A 31 -2.20 -0.51 16.38
CA GLU A 31 -1.15 -1.24 17.07
C GLU A 31 0.24 -0.59 16.87
N PRO A 32 1.20 -0.77 17.80
CA PRO A 32 2.51 -0.11 17.72
C PRO A 32 3.26 -0.36 16.40
N ALA A 33 3.15 -1.58 15.85
CA ALA A 33 3.76 -1.92 14.57
C ALA A 33 3.14 -1.14 13.40
N ALA A 34 1.82 -0.96 13.39
CA ALA A 34 1.13 -0.15 12.38
C ALA A 34 1.50 1.33 12.50
N LEU A 35 1.57 1.87 13.72
CA LEU A 35 1.99 3.26 13.95
C LEU A 35 3.42 3.53 13.48
N GLN A 36 4.33 2.60 13.78
CA GLN A 36 5.72 2.70 13.36
C GLN A 36 5.82 2.70 11.84
N ALA A 37 5.17 1.75 11.16
CA ALA A 37 5.18 1.67 9.70
C ALA A 37 4.53 2.90 9.05
N LEU A 38 3.42 3.38 9.61
CA LEU A 38 2.77 4.61 9.15
C LEU A 38 3.74 5.80 9.24
N HIS A 39 4.42 5.97 10.36
CA HIS A 39 5.40 7.03 10.55
C HIS A 39 6.56 6.92 9.54
N GLU A 40 7.07 5.71 9.31
CA GLU A 40 8.14 5.47 8.33
C GLU A 40 7.71 5.78 6.90
N LEU A 41 6.55 5.29 6.45
CA LEU A 41 6.02 5.57 5.11
C LEU A 41 5.78 7.07 4.91
N VAL A 42 5.17 7.73 5.89
CA VAL A 42 4.95 9.19 5.85
C VAL A 42 6.30 9.90 5.75
N SER A 43 7.28 9.53 6.57
CA SER A 43 8.62 10.15 6.55
C SER A 43 9.33 9.97 5.21
N LEU A 44 9.27 8.78 4.62
CA LEU A 44 9.88 8.49 3.32
C LEU A 44 9.28 9.34 2.20
N VAL A 45 7.95 9.43 2.14
CA VAL A 45 7.25 10.27 1.16
C VAL A 45 7.65 11.73 1.32
N HIS A 46 7.65 12.25 2.55
CA HIS A 46 8.01 13.66 2.79
C HIS A 46 9.47 13.97 2.46
N ASN A 47 10.39 13.04 2.71
CA ASN A 47 11.80 13.22 2.35
C ASN A 47 12.00 13.21 0.82
N HIS A 48 11.27 12.36 0.09
CA HIS A 48 11.31 12.37 -1.37
C HIS A 48 10.82 13.70 -1.93
N LEU A 49 9.71 14.24 -1.41
CA LEU A 49 9.19 15.54 -1.83
C LEU A 49 10.20 16.67 -1.57
N LYS A 50 10.85 16.68 -0.39
CA LYS A 50 11.90 17.65 -0.07
C LYS A 50 13.13 17.57 -0.99
N ILE A 51 13.54 16.36 -1.39
CA ILE A 51 14.68 16.17 -2.30
C ILE A 51 14.31 16.66 -3.69
N ASN A 52 13.07 16.45 -4.14
CA ASN A 52 12.64 16.87 -5.48
C ASN A 52 12.42 18.38 -5.60
N ASP A 53 12.17 19.07 -4.48
CA ASP A 53 12.08 20.53 -4.38
C ASP A 53 13.46 21.22 -4.25
N GLN A 54 14.54 20.46 -4.07
CA GLN A 54 15.91 20.95 -3.97
C GLN A 54 16.69 20.50 -5.21
N ASP A 55 17.31 21.45 -5.92
CA ASP A 55 18.26 21.15 -7.02
C ASP A 55 19.31 20.10 -6.58
N PRO A 56 19.84 19.28 -7.51
CA PRO A 56 20.55 18.05 -7.17
C PRO A 56 21.95 18.38 -6.65
N ALA A 57 22.10 18.47 -5.35
CA ALA A 57 23.41 18.42 -4.72
C ALA A 57 23.35 17.69 -3.37
N VAL A 58 24.20 16.67 -3.29
CA VAL A 58 24.65 15.96 -2.08
C VAL A 58 23.83 14.73 -1.68
N LEU A 59 24.06 13.63 -2.42
CA LEU A 59 23.98 12.28 -1.87
C LEU A 59 25.18 12.06 -0.94
N SER A 60 24.92 11.64 0.29
CA SER A 60 25.93 11.01 1.13
C SER A 60 25.33 9.78 1.80
N THR A 61 25.96 8.65 1.48
CA THR A 61 25.72 7.30 1.99
C THR A 61 25.90 7.22 3.49
N SER A 62 25.00 6.51 4.18
CA SER A 62 25.28 5.98 5.51
C SER A 62 24.68 4.58 5.66
N THR A 63 25.55 3.60 5.51
CA THR A 63 25.38 2.20 5.90
C THR A 63 25.30 2.13 7.41
N ASN A 64 24.33 1.42 7.98
CA ASN A 64 24.57 0.67 9.22
C ASN A 64 23.65 -0.55 9.33
N ASP A 65 24.33 -1.64 9.59
CA ASP A 65 23.87 -2.98 9.89
C ASP A 65 23.37 -3.04 11.35
N HIS A 66 22.21 -3.65 11.57
CA HIS A 66 21.95 -4.31 12.85
C HIS A 66 20.89 -5.40 12.68
N GLY A 67 21.34 -6.65 12.75
CA GLY A 67 20.48 -7.80 12.92
C GLY A 67 20.03 -7.95 14.38
N VAL A 68 18.78 -8.36 14.57
CA VAL A 68 18.35 -9.31 15.61
C VAL A 68 17.20 -10.14 15.02
N CYS A 69 17.39 -11.46 15.01
CA CYS A 69 16.45 -12.46 14.54
C CYS A 69 15.53 -12.89 15.70
N MET A 70 14.22 -12.78 15.49
CA MET A 70 13.22 -13.54 16.25
C MET A 70 12.46 -14.39 15.24
N LYS A 71 12.58 -15.71 15.40
CA LYS A 71 11.90 -16.73 14.62
C LYS A 71 10.43 -16.74 15.00
N ASP A 72 9.55 -16.60 14.02
CA ASP A 72 8.25 -17.25 14.02
C ASP A 72 7.89 -17.66 12.58
N ALA A 73 7.39 -18.88 12.46
CA ALA A 73 7.28 -19.61 11.21
C ALA A 73 6.13 -19.10 10.33
N CYS A 74 6.43 -18.69 9.10
CA CYS A 74 5.56 -18.88 7.93
C CYS A 74 6.38 -18.67 6.65
N TYR A 75 6.25 -19.61 5.71
CA TYR A 75 6.88 -19.74 4.39
C TYR A 75 8.43 -19.67 4.33
N GLU A 76 9.06 -20.74 3.82
CA GLU A 76 10.48 -20.74 3.46
C GLU A 76 10.75 -19.59 2.47
N VAL A 77 11.29 -18.49 2.99
CA VAL A 77 11.66 -17.32 2.21
C VAL A 77 12.81 -17.70 1.30
N ALA A 78 12.58 -17.76 -0.01
CA ALA A 78 13.64 -17.92 -0.98
C ALA A 78 14.63 -16.75 -0.80
N LYS A 79 15.92 -17.03 -0.57
CA LYS A 79 17.00 -16.01 -0.43
C LYS A 79 16.97 -14.91 -1.51
N SER A 80 16.39 -15.22 -2.67
CA SER A 80 16.14 -14.32 -3.81
C SER A 80 15.26 -13.12 -3.45
N ASP A 81 14.19 -13.33 -2.67
CA ASP A 81 13.21 -12.29 -2.32
C ASP A 81 13.83 -11.22 -1.42
N LEU A 82 14.70 -11.65 -0.49
CA LEU A 82 15.45 -10.75 0.40
C LEU A 82 16.47 -9.86 -0.33
N HIS A 83 17.05 -10.34 -1.43
CA HIS A 83 17.97 -9.53 -2.24
C HIS A 83 17.24 -8.40 -2.97
N LEU A 84 16.05 -8.67 -3.50
CA LEU A 84 15.21 -7.68 -4.19
C LEU A 84 14.76 -6.57 -3.23
N LEU A 85 14.47 -6.91 -1.97
CA LEU A 85 14.05 -5.96 -0.95
C LEU A 85 15.18 -5.03 -0.45
N LYS A 86 16.46 -5.38 -0.68
CA LYS A 86 17.60 -4.67 -0.07
C LYS A 86 17.75 -3.23 -0.56
N GLY A 87 17.28 -2.93 -1.77
CA GLY A 87 17.35 -1.60 -2.38
C GLY A 87 16.08 -0.75 -2.24
N ASP A 88 14.99 -1.32 -1.73
CA ASP A 88 13.69 -0.66 -1.71
C ASP A 88 13.14 -0.56 -0.27
N PRO A 89 13.23 0.63 0.36
CA PRO A 89 12.75 0.82 1.72
C PRO A 89 11.22 0.67 1.83
N ILE A 90 10.46 1.03 0.79
CA ILE A 90 9.01 0.91 0.79
C ILE A 90 8.62 -0.56 0.72
N ALA A 91 9.18 -1.31 -0.24
CA ALA A 91 8.89 -2.74 -0.35
C ALA A 91 9.29 -3.50 0.93
N LYS A 92 10.42 -3.12 1.54
CA LYS A 92 10.85 -3.70 2.82
C LYS A 92 9.83 -3.46 3.93
N ILE A 93 9.33 -2.23 4.09
CA ILE A 93 8.29 -1.93 5.09
C ILE A 93 7.04 -2.78 4.81
N LEU A 94 6.52 -2.74 3.57
CA LEU A 94 5.33 -3.49 3.19
C LEU A 94 5.47 -5.00 3.42
N TRP A 95 6.65 -5.55 3.16
CA TRP A 95 6.95 -6.96 3.35
C TRP A 95 6.95 -7.37 4.84
N THR A 96 7.50 -6.53 5.71
CA THR A 96 7.62 -6.84 7.15
C THR A 96 6.27 -6.85 7.87
N LEU A 97 5.24 -6.24 7.30
CA LEU A 97 3.91 -6.20 7.89
C LEU A 97 3.11 -7.45 7.53
N ASN A 98 2.33 -7.95 8.49
CA ASN A 98 1.28 -8.90 8.17
C ASN A 98 0.12 -8.18 7.44
N ALA A 99 -0.72 -8.96 6.76
CA ALA A 99 -1.83 -8.46 5.96
C ALA A 99 -2.80 -7.53 6.73
N ASN A 100 -3.17 -7.89 7.97
CA ASN A 100 -4.11 -7.10 8.78
C ASN A 100 -3.50 -5.78 9.25
N THR A 101 -2.24 -5.80 9.70
CA THR A 101 -1.48 -4.60 10.08
C THR A 101 -1.35 -3.66 8.89
N LEU A 102 -1.02 -4.18 7.70
CA LEU A 102 -0.93 -3.38 6.49
C LEU A 102 -2.29 -2.77 6.12
N GLN A 103 -3.38 -3.54 6.21
CA GLN A 103 -4.73 -3.04 5.98
C GLN A 103 -5.03 -1.82 6.88
N ASN A 104 -4.72 -1.91 8.17
CA ASN A 104 -4.92 -0.83 9.13
C ASN A 104 -4.07 0.41 8.79
N VAL A 105 -2.82 0.21 8.38
CA VAL A 105 -1.93 1.31 7.93
C VAL A 105 -2.52 2.00 6.70
N LEU A 106 -2.92 1.25 5.68
CA LEU A 106 -3.46 1.80 4.44
C LEU A 106 -4.79 2.54 4.67
N LEU A 107 -5.67 2.01 5.53
CA LEU A 107 -6.89 2.70 5.93
C LEU A 107 -6.58 3.98 6.70
N ALA A 108 -5.62 3.95 7.63
CA ALA A 108 -5.20 5.14 8.36
C ALA A 108 -4.64 6.22 7.42
N MET A 109 -3.86 5.83 6.40
CA MET A 109 -3.37 6.74 5.37
C MET A 109 -4.51 7.28 4.51
N ALA A 110 -5.45 6.43 4.06
CA ALA A 110 -6.60 6.85 3.26
C ALA A 110 -7.50 7.86 4.00
N HIS A 111 -7.64 7.73 5.33
CA HIS A 111 -8.43 8.66 6.12
C HIS A 111 -7.70 9.95 6.47
N ASN A 112 -6.43 9.85 6.87
CA ASN A 112 -5.71 10.96 7.53
C ASN A 112 -4.59 11.56 6.67
N PHE A 113 -4.05 10.82 5.71
CA PHE A 113 -2.86 11.18 4.94
C PHE A 113 -3.04 10.90 3.43
N ARG A 114 -4.18 11.30 2.86
CA ARG A 114 -4.55 11.00 1.45
C ARG A 114 -3.46 11.34 0.44
N ARG A 115 -2.93 12.57 0.51
CA ARG A 115 -1.85 13.01 -0.40
C ARG A 115 -0.57 12.20 -0.24
N THR A 116 -0.25 11.77 0.98
CA THR A 116 0.88 10.87 1.23
C THR A 116 0.65 9.50 0.59
N LEU A 117 -0.56 8.95 0.73
CA LEU A 117 -0.91 7.66 0.12
C LEU A 117 -0.88 7.73 -1.41
N GLU A 118 -1.38 8.83 -1.97
CA GLU A 118 -1.37 9.07 -3.40
C GLU A 118 0.05 9.14 -3.96
N VAL A 119 0.93 9.97 -3.37
CA VAL A 119 2.33 10.05 -3.79
C VAL A 119 3.03 8.70 -3.63
N LEU A 120 2.76 7.99 -2.53
CA LEU A 120 3.32 6.65 -2.30
C LEU A 120 2.97 5.70 -3.45
N ILE A 121 1.69 5.60 -3.82
CA ILE A 121 1.22 4.65 -4.83
C ILE A 121 1.55 5.08 -6.26
N LEU A 122 1.36 6.36 -6.60
CA LEU A 122 1.51 6.86 -7.97
C LEU A 122 2.97 7.12 -8.36
N HIS A 123 3.84 7.41 -7.40
CA HIS A 123 5.18 7.93 -7.72
C HIS A 123 6.32 7.17 -7.05
N LEU A 124 6.11 6.58 -5.88
CA LEU A 124 7.20 5.94 -5.12
C LEU A 124 7.11 4.42 -5.07
N LEU A 125 6.00 3.84 -5.52
CA LEU A 125 5.82 2.41 -5.55
C LEU A 125 6.68 1.80 -6.66
N SER A 126 7.83 1.25 -6.30
CA SER A 126 8.69 0.54 -7.24
C SER A 126 8.01 -0.74 -7.75
N PRO A 127 8.54 -1.36 -8.83
CA PRO A 127 8.05 -2.68 -9.26
C PRO A 127 8.07 -3.73 -8.15
N VAL A 128 9.12 -3.76 -7.32
CA VAL A 128 9.22 -4.68 -6.18
C VAL A 128 8.16 -4.34 -5.12
N GLY A 129 7.97 -3.05 -4.84
CA GLY A 129 6.94 -2.56 -3.94
C GLY A 129 5.53 -2.95 -4.39
N ALA A 130 5.25 -2.85 -5.69
CA ALA A 130 3.96 -3.22 -6.28
C ALA A 130 3.68 -4.72 -6.20
N GLU A 131 4.68 -5.57 -6.48
CA GLU A 131 4.53 -7.03 -6.29
C GLU A 131 4.25 -7.37 -4.82
N VAL A 132 5.02 -6.81 -3.88
CA VAL A 132 4.81 -7.04 -2.45
C VAL A 132 3.44 -6.55 -2.00
N LEU A 133 3.02 -5.36 -2.43
CA LEU A 133 1.71 -4.79 -2.11
C LEU A 133 0.57 -5.68 -2.62
N THR A 134 0.63 -6.10 -3.89
CA THR A 134 -0.43 -6.94 -4.47
C THR A 134 -0.47 -8.33 -3.85
N ARG A 135 0.68 -8.91 -3.47
CA ARG A 135 0.73 -10.14 -2.67
C ARG A 135 0.04 -9.96 -1.32
N LYS A 136 0.22 -8.82 -0.66
CA LYS A 136 -0.47 -8.52 0.60
C LYS A 136 -1.97 -8.33 0.40
N PHE A 137 -2.40 -7.75 -0.72
CA PHE A 137 -3.83 -7.70 -1.09
C PHE A 137 -4.41 -9.10 -1.27
N ASP A 138 -3.70 -10.00 -1.94
CA ASP A 138 -4.12 -11.41 -2.08
C ASP A 138 -4.23 -12.10 -0.71
N GLU A 139 -3.31 -11.85 0.22
CA GLU A 139 -3.37 -12.35 1.61
C GLU A 139 -4.60 -11.78 2.36
N MET A 140 -4.84 -10.47 2.27
CA MET A 140 -5.98 -9.80 2.90
C MET A 140 -7.31 -10.35 2.37
N ASP A 141 -7.39 -10.60 1.07
CA ASP A 141 -8.59 -11.09 0.40
C ASP A 141 -8.96 -12.51 0.82
N GLN A 142 -7.98 -13.30 1.26
CA GLN A 142 -8.19 -14.65 1.80
C GLN A 142 -8.62 -14.63 3.28
N LEU A 143 -8.20 -13.62 4.05
CA LEU A 143 -8.47 -13.53 5.49
C LEU A 143 -9.78 -12.80 5.84
N THR A 144 -10.35 -12.05 4.90
CA THR A 144 -11.50 -11.16 5.16
C THR A 144 -12.79 -11.61 4.49
N SER A 145 -13.93 -11.25 5.07
CA SER A 145 -15.23 -11.48 4.45
C SER A 145 -15.41 -10.61 3.21
N GLN A 146 -16.28 -11.02 2.27
CA GLN A 146 -16.56 -10.27 1.05
C GLN A 146 -17.01 -8.82 1.34
N GLU A 147 -17.81 -8.61 2.39
CA GLU A 147 -18.28 -7.28 2.78
C GLU A 147 -17.13 -6.40 3.29
N SER A 148 -16.31 -6.92 4.21
CA SER A 148 -15.15 -6.21 4.75
C SER A 148 -14.14 -5.88 3.65
N ARG A 149 -13.89 -6.82 2.74
CA ARG A 149 -13.02 -6.63 1.57
C ARG A 149 -13.54 -5.51 0.67
N LYS A 150 -14.84 -5.53 0.33
CA LYS A 150 -15.46 -4.49 -0.50
C LYS A 150 -15.33 -3.11 0.16
N LYS A 151 -15.60 -3.04 1.47
CA LYS A 151 -15.48 -1.79 2.24
C LYS A 151 -14.05 -1.27 2.26
N PHE A 152 -13.06 -2.15 2.45
CA PHE A 152 -11.65 -1.78 2.39
C PHE A 152 -11.28 -1.14 1.05
N TYR A 153 -11.52 -1.82 -0.08
CA TYR A 153 -11.15 -1.29 -1.39
C TYR A 153 -11.92 -0.02 -1.75
N GLN A 154 -13.19 0.08 -1.35
CA GLN A 154 -13.94 1.31 -1.51
C GLN A 154 -13.28 2.49 -0.80
N VAL A 155 -12.86 2.31 0.46
CA VAL A 155 -12.17 3.37 1.22
C VAL A 155 -10.81 3.66 0.62
N PHE A 156 -10.02 2.63 0.34
CA PHE A 156 -8.67 2.75 -0.22
C PHE A 156 -8.69 3.54 -1.53
N TYR A 157 -9.49 3.13 -2.52
CA TYR A 157 -9.55 3.81 -3.80
C TYR A 157 -10.22 5.19 -3.72
N SER A 158 -11.11 5.44 -2.75
CA SER A 158 -11.69 6.78 -2.56
C SER A 158 -10.68 7.85 -2.09
N ALA A 159 -9.46 7.44 -1.71
CA ALA A 159 -8.41 8.37 -1.29
C ALA A 159 -7.68 9.05 -2.47
N PHE A 160 -7.81 8.52 -3.69
CA PHE A 160 -7.14 9.03 -4.88
C PHE A 160 -8.09 9.90 -5.72
N ASP A 161 -7.57 10.99 -6.28
CA ASP A 161 -8.34 11.86 -7.18
C ASP A 161 -8.69 11.12 -8.49
N ASP A 162 -7.75 10.31 -8.99
CA ASP A 162 -7.95 9.38 -10.11
C ASP A 162 -7.73 7.93 -9.66
N GLN A 163 -8.83 7.20 -9.48
CA GLN A 163 -8.81 5.79 -9.05
C GLN A 163 -8.21 4.87 -10.11
N LEU A 164 -8.38 5.20 -11.38
CA LEU A 164 -7.86 4.41 -12.49
C LEU A 164 -6.34 4.57 -12.57
N ALA A 165 -5.83 5.79 -12.41
CA ALA A 165 -4.40 6.03 -12.33
C ALA A 165 -3.73 5.26 -11.17
N ALA A 166 -4.38 5.20 -10.01
CA ALA A 166 -3.89 4.42 -8.87
C ALA A 166 -3.86 2.91 -9.17
N MET A 167 -4.93 2.38 -9.77
CA MET A 167 -4.99 0.99 -10.19
C MET A 167 -3.91 0.67 -11.23
N ASP A 168 -3.80 1.51 -12.27
CA ASP A 168 -2.83 1.36 -13.35
C ASP A 168 -1.40 1.41 -12.81
N ALA A 169 -1.09 2.32 -11.88
CA ALA A 169 0.24 2.38 -11.26
C ALA A 169 0.60 1.06 -10.54
N ILE A 170 -0.34 0.48 -9.80
CA ILE A 170 -0.14 -0.79 -9.09
C ILE A 170 0.03 -1.94 -10.10
N LEU A 171 -0.83 -2.03 -11.11
CA LEU A 171 -0.79 -3.10 -12.11
C LEU A 171 0.46 -3.02 -12.98
N ASN A 172 0.78 -1.85 -13.51
CA ASN A 172 1.99 -1.63 -14.31
C ASN A 172 3.26 -1.90 -13.49
N GLY A 173 3.27 -1.58 -12.20
CA GLY A 173 4.36 -1.93 -11.29
C GLY A 173 4.54 -3.44 -11.17
N LYS A 174 3.45 -4.19 -10.99
CA LYS A 174 3.46 -5.66 -10.93
C LYS A 174 3.93 -6.30 -12.25
N GLU A 175 3.45 -5.80 -13.38
CA GLU A 175 3.88 -6.27 -14.70
C GLU A 175 5.37 -5.98 -14.95
N SER A 176 5.85 -4.80 -14.53
CA SER A 176 7.26 -4.43 -14.61
C SER A 176 8.14 -5.36 -13.78
N PHE A 177 7.68 -5.77 -12.59
CA PHE A 177 8.36 -6.76 -11.78
C PHE A 177 8.44 -8.11 -12.48
N ALA A 178 7.33 -8.61 -13.02
CA ALA A 178 7.30 -9.87 -13.76
C ALA A 178 8.21 -9.85 -14.99
N LEU A 179 8.23 -8.73 -15.72
CA LEU A 179 9.14 -8.53 -16.85
C LEU A 179 10.61 -8.57 -16.42
N GLN A 180 10.96 -7.91 -15.31
CA GLN A 180 12.32 -7.93 -14.78
C GLN A 180 12.74 -9.33 -14.36
N ALA A 181 11.89 -10.04 -13.61
CA ALA A 181 12.15 -11.41 -13.19
C ALA A 181 12.36 -12.34 -14.41
N PHE A 182 11.58 -12.15 -15.48
CA PHE A 182 11.76 -12.89 -16.72
C PHE A 182 13.11 -12.58 -17.39
N LYS A 183 13.50 -11.31 -17.49
CA LYS A 183 14.81 -10.90 -18.03
C LYS A 183 15.95 -11.49 -17.22
N ASP A 184 15.89 -11.43 -15.89
CA ASP A 184 16.94 -11.97 -15.01
C ASP A 184 17.13 -13.48 -15.23
N VAL A 185 16.05 -14.22 -15.48
CA VAL A 185 16.11 -15.64 -15.85
C VAL A 185 16.76 -15.82 -17.22
N LEU A 186 16.38 -15.04 -18.23
CA LEU A 186 17.01 -15.13 -19.56
C LEU A 186 18.50 -14.80 -19.51
N ASP A 187 18.87 -13.72 -18.83
CA ASP A 187 20.26 -13.28 -18.67
C ASP A 187 21.09 -14.39 -17.99
N LYS A 188 20.55 -15.00 -16.93
CA LYS A 188 21.20 -16.08 -16.19
C LYS A 188 21.40 -17.37 -16.99
N TYR A 189 20.43 -17.75 -17.82
CA TYR A 189 20.44 -19.05 -18.50
C TYR A 189 20.89 -19.00 -19.96
N LEU A 190 20.71 -17.86 -20.64
CA LEU A 190 21.03 -17.70 -22.06
C LEU A 190 22.22 -16.75 -22.29
N GLY A 191 22.72 -16.06 -21.26
CA GLY A 191 23.82 -15.10 -21.41
C GLY A 191 23.47 -13.94 -22.36
N VAL A 192 22.18 -13.69 -22.58
CA VAL A 192 21.71 -12.57 -23.39
C VAL A 192 21.95 -11.32 -22.56
N ASN A 193 23.08 -10.64 -22.76
CA ASN A 193 23.26 -9.32 -22.17
C ASN A 193 22.23 -8.38 -22.80
N SER A 194 21.14 -8.11 -22.09
CA SER A 194 20.07 -7.21 -22.52
C SER A 194 20.57 -5.77 -22.80
N ASP A 195 21.77 -5.42 -22.32
CA ASP A 195 22.49 -4.17 -22.63
C ASP A 195 22.95 -4.04 -24.10
N MET A 196 22.96 -5.14 -24.89
CA MET A 196 23.35 -5.10 -26.31
C MET A 196 22.22 -4.73 -27.27
N LEU A 197 21.00 -4.48 -26.79
CA LEU A 197 19.84 -4.08 -27.60
C LEU A 197 19.58 -2.56 -27.58
N LYS A 198 20.60 -1.73 -27.36
CA LYS A 198 20.51 -0.32 -27.76
C LYS A 198 20.70 -0.22 -29.27
N PRO A 199 19.71 0.25 -30.05
CA PRO A 199 19.95 0.56 -31.44
C PRO A 199 21.03 1.63 -31.51
N SER A 200 22.10 1.34 -32.25
CA SER A 200 23.08 2.33 -32.65
C SER A 200 22.34 3.44 -33.39
N SER A 201 22.10 4.55 -32.68
CA SER A 201 21.87 5.83 -33.33
C SER A 201 23.11 6.13 -34.16
N ARG A 202 22.87 6.39 -35.44
CA ARG A 202 23.85 6.59 -36.52
C ARG A 202 24.98 7.54 -36.18
#